data_AF-A0A7S4J9U3-F1
#
_entry.id   AF-A0A7S4J9U3-F1
#
_cell.length_a   1.000
_cell.length_b   1.000
_cell.length_c   1.000
_cell.angle_alpha   90.00
_cell.angle_beta   90.00
_cell.angle_gamma   90.00
#
_symmetry.space_group_name_H-M   'P 1'
#
loop_
_entity.id
_entity.type
_entity.pdbx_description
1 polymer ?
#
loop_
_entity_poly.entity_id
_entity_poly.type
_entity_poly.pdbx_seq_one_letter_code
_entity_poly.pdbx_strand_id
1 'polypeptide(L)'
;MRGESGVQWSHRTQLLPSLYDTRRCTPVSQEADAGVGGNGGNVGADEVVPELVARLRPHFSCGSLAAAHTLNALGPLPAALRMMWEAASEWHLLAEGHHNVFGFNLWSPDGLEEATVNIFGDENCRQDWLNHHPNSCAAAGWVCCMAFSEFDFLFVCLEACSDRFGEVVHVVNNCGEERSVCTMTELLAHLVAFVEEGATAEREEVYAEMRSGVEGWQTGPALGLSRPLRALRAGVLTAMHPE
;
A
#
# COMPACT_ATOMS: atom_id res chain seq x y z
N MET A 1 -18.92 -6.05 -31.70
CA MET A 1 -18.41 -7.06 -30.76
C MET A 1 -17.18 -6.45 -30.10
N ARG A 2 -17.29 -6.00 -28.84
CA ARG A 2 -16.16 -5.48 -28.06
C ARG A 2 -15.66 -6.67 -27.23
N GLY A 3 -14.41 -7.07 -27.45
CA GLY A 3 -13.77 -8.14 -26.68
C GLY A 3 -13.23 -7.55 -25.38
N GLU A 4 -13.73 -8.06 -24.26
CA GLU A 4 -13.16 -7.82 -22.93
C GLU A 4 -11.93 -8.72 -22.79
N SER A 5 -10.73 -8.15 -22.88
CA SER A 5 -9.49 -8.84 -22.52
C SER A 5 -9.25 -8.66 -21.03
N GLY A 6 -10.04 -9.36 -20.21
CA GLY A 6 -9.71 -9.56 -18.81
C GLY A 6 -8.56 -10.55 -18.72
N VAL A 7 -7.45 -10.16 -18.08
CA VAL A 7 -6.39 -11.10 -17.70
C VAL A 7 -7.01 -12.06 -16.68
N GLN A 8 -7.36 -13.27 -17.13
CA GLN A 8 -7.78 -14.36 -16.25
C GLN A 8 -6.54 -14.97 -15.62
N TRP A 9 -6.35 -14.69 -14.34
CA TRP A 9 -5.36 -15.37 -13.51
C TRP A 9 -5.79 -16.83 -13.30
N SER A 10 -5.02 -17.78 -13.83
CA SER A 10 -5.34 -19.20 -13.66
C SER A 10 -4.82 -19.68 -12.32
N HIS A 11 -5.73 -20.06 -11.41
CA HIS A 11 -5.38 -20.65 -10.12
C HIS A 11 -4.69 -22.01 -10.28
N ARG A 12 -3.35 -22.02 -10.28
CA ARG A 12 -2.58 -23.25 -10.15
C ARG A 12 -1.69 -23.16 -8.92
N THR A 13 -2.30 -23.36 -7.76
CA THR A 13 -1.62 -23.36 -6.46
C THR A 13 -0.72 -24.60 -6.34
N GLN A 14 0.52 -24.51 -6.80
CA GLN A 14 1.58 -25.35 -6.26
C GLN A 14 2.01 -24.72 -4.94
N LEU A 15 1.90 -25.47 -3.84
CA LEU A 15 2.32 -25.04 -2.52
C LEU A 15 3.85 -24.90 -2.52
N LEU A 16 4.33 -23.67 -2.77
CA LEU A 16 5.72 -23.32 -2.52
C LEU A 16 6.00 -23.43 -1.00
N PRO A 17 7.25 -23.74 -0.59
CA PRO A 17 7.64 -23.66 0.81
C PRO A 17 7.30 -22.25 1.31
N SER A 18 6.40 -22.16 2.30
CA SER A 18 5.96 -20.90 2.91
C SER A 18 7.13 -19.92 3.04
N LEU A 19 7.08 -18.80 2.30
CA LEU A 19 8.04 -17.70 2.41
C LEU A 19 8.17 -17.18 3.85
N TYR A 20 7.19 -17.50 4.70
CA TYR A 20 7.12 -17.15 6.11
C TYR A 20 7.56 -18.36 6.96
N ASP A 21 8.86 -18.65 7.03
CA ASP A 21 9.39 -19.60 8.01
C ASP A 21 9.49 -18.92 9.39
N THR A 22 8.34 -18.78 10.04
CA THR A 22 8.21 -18.17 11.38
C THR A 22 9.01 -18.91 12.46
N ARG A 23 9.57 -20.09 12.15
CA ARG A 23 10.39 -20.88 13.09
C ARG A 23 11.79 -20.31 13.31
N ARG A 24 12.22 -19.31 12.55
CA ARG A 24 13.54 -18.67 12.72
C ARG A 24 13.56 -17.55 13.76
N CYS A 25 12.40 -17.11 14.23
CA CYS A 25 12.30 -16.23 15.36
C CYS A 25 12.52 -17.00 16.67
N THR A 26 13.77 -17.35 16.98
CA THR A 26 14.13 -17.50 18.40
C THR A 26 13.98 -16.12 19.03
N PRO A 27 13.10 -15.92 20.02
CA PRO A 27 13.04 -14.65 20.72
C PRO A 27 14.46 -14.36 21.20
N VAL A 28 15.01 -13.20 20.81
CA VAL A 28 16.26 -12.72 21.39
C VAL A 28 15.99 -12.67 22.88
N SER A 29 16.59 -13.59 23.63
CA SER A 29 16.54 -13.60 25.07
C SER A 29 17.02 -12.21 25.51
N GLN A 30 16.09 -11.34 25.90
CA GLN A 30 16.43 -10.09 26.56
C GLN A 30 17.08 -10.50 27.88
N GLU A 31 18.42 -10.59 27.88
CA GLU A 31 19.17 -10.55 29.12
C GLU A 31 18.79 -9.25 29.81
N ALA A 32 18.18 -9.39 30.98
CA ALA A 32 17.65 -8.31 31.77
C ALA A 32 18.79 -7.43 32.28
N ASP A 33 19.21 -6.45 31.47
CA ASP A 33 20.04 -5.36 31.93
C ASP A 33 19.13 -4.28 32.53
N ALA A 34 19.16 -4.19 33.85
CA ALA A 34 18.38 -3.24 34.64
C ALA A 34 18.98 -1.83 34.51
N GLY A 35 18.87 -1.23 33.33
CA GLY A 35 19.25 0.14 33.03
C GLY A 35 18.04 1.06 33.02
N VAL A 36 17.84 1.80 34.10
CA VAL A 36 16.86 2.89 34.24
C VAL A 36 17.14 3.98 33.20
N GLY A 37 16.20 4.24 32.28
CA GLY A 37 16.24 5.46 31.46
C GLY A 37 15.25 5.49 30.29
N GLY A 38 14.19 6.27 30.42
CA GLY A 38 13.49 6.88 29.27
C GLY A 38 12.28 6.12 28.72
N ASN A 39 11.18 6.08 29.47
CA ASN A 39 9.89 5.60 28.98
C ASN A 39 9.20 6.70 28.13
N GLY A 40 9.68 6.90 26.90
CA GLY A 40 8.99 7.66 25.87
C GLY A 40 7.92 6.77 25.25
N GLY A 41 6.72 6.80 25.82
CA GLY A 41 5.63 5.89 25.47
C GLY A 41 5.25 5.95 24.00
N ASN A 42 5.52 4.86 23.27
CA ASN A 42 5.01 4.59 21.92
C ASN A 42 3.52 4.20 21.96
N VAL A 43 2.70 4.97 22.69
CA VAL A 43 1.28 4.69 22.98
C VAL A 43 0.36 5.14 21.84
N GLY A 44 0.86 5.85 20.83
CA GLY A 44 -0.01 6.55 19.88
C GLY A 44 -0.35 5.81 18.58
N ALA A 45 0.50 4.89 18.10
CA ALA A 45 0.37 4.39 16.72
C ALA A 45 -0.81 3.43 16.53
N ASP A 46 -1.05 2.51 17.46
CA ASP A 46 -2.12 1.51 17.32
C ASP A 46 -3.52 2.09 17.57
N GLU A 47 -3.63 3.17 18.36
CA GLU A 47 -4.91 3.82 18.66
C GLU A 47 -5.45 4.65 17.48
N VAL A 48 -4.57 5.20 16.63
CA VAL A 48 -4.98 6.05 15.49
C VAL A 48 -5.38 5.25 14.25
N VAL A 49 -4.89 4.02 14.09
CA VAL A 49 -5.15 3.21 12.89
C VAL A 49 -6.65 3.01 12.62
N PRO A 50 -7.50 2.64 13.60
CA PRO A 50 -8.94 2.51 13.36
C PRO A 50 -9.58 3.78 12.78
N GLU A 51 -9.16 4.95 13.27
CA GLU A 51 -9.66 6.25 12.80
C GLU A 51 -9.23 6.50 11.35
N LEU A 52 -7.97 6.24 11.02
CA LEU A 52 -7.44 6.40 9.66
C LEU A 52 -8.19 5.51 8.67
N VAL A 53 -8.39 4.23 8.99
CA VAL A 53 -9.13 3.28 8.14
C VAL A 53 -10.58 3.73 7.94
N ALA A 54 -11.24 4.20 9.01
CA ALA A 54 -12.60 4.71 8.94
C ALA A 54 -12.71 5.95 8.04
N ARG A 55 -11.73 6.85 8.09
CA ARG A 55 -11.66 8.06 7.25
C ARG A 55 -11.37 7.74 5.78
N LEU A 56 -10.54 6.74 5.48
CA LEU A 56 -10.27 6.31 4.10
C LEU A 56 -11.49 5.64 3.46
N ARG A 57 -12.24 4.83 4.23
CA ARG A 57 -13.32 3.99 3.72
C ARG A 57 -14.27 4.65 2.70
N PRO A 58 -14.84 5.85 2.93
CA PRO A 58 -15.77 6.46 1.99
C PRO A 58 -15.14 6.87 0.65
N HIS A 59 -13.81 6.95 0.56
CA HIS A 59 -13.09 7.39 -0.64
C HIS A 59 -12.66 6.22 -1.54
N PHE A 60 -12.85 4.98 -1.12
CA PHE A 60 -12.33 3.80 -1.80
C PHE A 60 -13.46 2.87 -2.26
N SER A 61 -13.30 2.35 -3.48
CA SER A 61 -14.01 1.15 -3.90
C SER A 61 -13.37 -0.05 -3.23
N CYS A 62 -14.16 -0.85 -2.51
CA CYS A 62 -13.60 -1.90 -1.66
C CYS A 62 -14.21 -3.27 -1.98
N GLY A 63 -13.38 -4.31 -1.87
CA GLY A 63 -13.79 -5.70 -1.99
C GLY A 63 -14.62 -6.20 -0.80
N SER A 64 -14.99 -7.48 -0.84
CA SER A 64 -15.59 -8.16 0.32
C SER A 64 -14.62 -8.24 1.50
N LEU A 65 -15.09 -8.59 2.69
CA LEU A 65 -14.18 -8.81 3.83
C LEU A 65 -13.17 -9.92 3.51
N ALA A 66 -11.90 -9.72 3.91
CA ALA A 66 -10.92 -10.79 3.83
C ALA A 66 -11.31 -11.93 4.76
N ALA A 67 -11.08 -13.17 4.33
CA ALA A 67 -11.34 -14.30 5.19
C ALA A 67 -10.30 -14.36 6.32
N ALA A 68 -10.76 -14.47 7.57
CA ALA A 68 -9.87 -14.47 8.74
C ALA A 68 -8.76 -15.53 8.66
N HIS A 69 -9.05 -16.69 8.05
CA HIS A 69 -8.05 -17.74 7.86
C HIS A 69 -6.94 -17.32 6.89
N THR A 70 -7.23 -16.55 5.86
CA THR A 70 -6.23 -15.99 4.95
C THR A 70 -5.29 -15.06 5.70
N LEU A 71 -5.82 -14.13 6.50
CA LEU A 71 -5.00 -13.19 7.27
C LEU A 71 -4.12 -13.87 8.31
N ASN A 72 -4.64 -14.93 8.94
CA ASN A 72 -3.87 -15.72 9.90
C ASN A 72 -2.76 -16.53 9.22
N ALA A 73 -2.97 -16.96 7.97
CA ALA A 73 -1.96 -17.70 7.21
C ALA A 73 -0.73 -16.84 6.84
N LEU A 74 -0.89 -15.51 6.75
CA LEU A 74 0.21 -14.57 6.52
C LEU A 74 1.09 -14.33 7.77
N GLY A 75 0.68 -14.84 8.93
CA GLY A 75 1.40 -14.65 10.19
C GLY A 75 1.19 -13.27 10.81
N PRO A 76 2.17 -12.75 11.58
CA PRO A 76 2.11 -11.40 12.13
C PRO A 76 2.00 -10.36 11.01
N LEU A 77 1.08 -9.42 11.17
CA LEU A 77 0.87 -8.33 10.22
C LEU A 77 1.00 -6.99 10.94
N PRO A 78 1.56 -5.96 10.28
CA PRO A 78 1.49 -4.59 10.79
C PRO A 78 0.02 -4.20 11.06
N ALA A 79 -0.25 -3.57 12.21
CA ALA A 79 -1.62 -3.28 12.66
C ALA A 79 -2.44 -2.52 11.59
N ALA A 80 -1.82 -1.53 10.95
CA ALA A 80 -2.41 -0.77 9.84
C ALA A 80 -2.84 -1.65 8.65
N LEU A 81 -1.96 -2.54 8.19
CA LEU A 81 -2.26 -3.44 7.07
C LEU A 81 -3.35 -4.46 7.45
N ARG A 82 -3.27 -5.02 8.67
CA ARG A 82 -4.28 -5.93 9.20
C ARG A 82 -5.66 -5.28 9.23
N MET A 83 -5.78 -4.08 9.80
CA MET A 83 -7.07 -3.39 9.90
C MET A 83 -7.67 -3.05 8.54
N MET A 84 -6.84 -2.65 7.57
CA MET A 84 -7.29 -2.44 6.19
C MET A 84 -7.91 -3.73 5.61
N TRP A 85 -7.21 -4.86 5.71
CA TRP A 85 -7.73 -6.13 5.17
C TRP A 85 -8.92 -6.71 5.93
N GLU A 86 -8.99 -6.51 7.25
CA GLU A 86 -10.16 -6.87 8.05
C GLU A 86 -11.40 -6.06 7.65
N ALA A 87 -11.22 -4.80 7.24
CA ALA A 87 -12.30 -3.95 6.76
C ALA A 87 -12.67 -4.17 5.28
N ALA A 88 -11.72 -4.58 4.43
CA ALA A 88 -11.97 -5.16 3.10
C ALA A 88 -10.73 -5.83 2.51
N SER A 89 -10.93 -6.93 1.78
CA SER A 89 -9.88 -7.66 1.07
C SER A 89 -9.12 -6.79 0.07
N GLU A 90 -9.80 -5.87 -0.60
CA GLU A 90 -9.20 -5.00 -1.63
C GLU A 90 -9.65 -3.56 -1.43
N TRP A 91 -8.78 -2.61 -1.76
CA TRP A 91 -9.05 -1.18 -1.70
C TRP A 91 -8.53 -0.49 -2.95
N HIS A 92 -9.42 0.21 -3.65
CA HIS A 92 -9.10 0.91 -4.89
C HIS A 92 -9.53 2.38 -4.78
N LEU A 93 -8.54 3.26 -4.82
CA LEU A 93 -8.73 4.69 -5.07
C LEU A 93 -8.56 4.90 -6.57
N LEU A 94 -9.65 4.77 -7.30
CA LEU A 94 -9.66 4.89 -8.76
C LEU A 94 -9.86 6.35 -9.16
N ALA A 95 -9.08 6.80 -10.13
CA ALA A 95 -9.40 8.00 -10.87
C ALA A 95 -10.59 7.72 -11.80
N GLU A 96 -11.70 8.46 -11.68
CA GLU A 96 -12.82 8.37 -12.62
C GLU A 96 -12.32 8.52 -14.07
N GLY A 97 -12.78 7.64 -14.97
CA GLY A 97 -12.42 7.69 -16.39
C GLY A 97 -11.08 7.04 -16.76
N HIS A 98 -10.36 6.42 -15.83
CA HIS A 98 -9.12 5.69 -16.12
C HIS A 98 -9.33 4.16 -16.20
N HIS A 99 -8.42 3.48 -16.91
CA HIS A 99 -8.44 2.03 -17.14
C HIS A 99 -8.12 1.18 -15.89
N ASN A 100 -8.67 1.43 -14.71
CA ASN A 100 -8.45 0.67 -13.46
C ASN A 100 -6.97 0.42 -13.04
N VAL A 101 -5.98 0.91 -13.79
CA VAL A 101 -4.54 0.71 -13.58
C VAL A 101 -3.84 1.97 -13.07
N PHE A 102 -4.59 3.07 -12.94
CA PHE A 102 -4.09 4.36 -12.48
C PHE A 102 -4.89 4.72 -11.22
N GLY A 103 -4.25 4.62 -10.06
CA GLY A 103 -4.93 4.64 -8.76
C GLY A 103 -4.02 4.15 -7.65
N PHE A 104 -4.34 4.45 -6.39
CA PHE A 104 -3.81 3.62 -5.30
C PHE A 104 -4.64 2.33 -5.23
N ASN A 105 -3.95 1.20 -5.21
CA ASN A 105 -4.55 -0.12 -5.09
C ASN A 105 -3.89 -0.86 -3.93
N LEU A 106 -4.68 -1.48 -3.07
CA LEU A 106 -4.28 -2.52 -2.13
C LEU A 106 -5.02 -3.80 -2.54
N TRP A 107 -4.27 -4.84 -2.89
CA TRP A 107 -4.82 -6.10 -3.38
C TRP A 107 -5.23 -7.05 -2.26
N SER A 108 -5.97 -8.09 -2.66
CA SER A 108 -6.37 -9.18 -1.77
C SER A 108 -5.13 -9.83 -1.15
N PRO A 109 -5.21 -10.25 0.13
CA PRO A 109 -4.16 -11.05 0.73
C PRO A 109 -3.96 -12.42 0.03
N ASP A 110 -4.94 -12.86 -0.76
CA ASP A 110 -4.83 -14.07 -1.56
C ASP A 110 -3.90 -13.85 -2.78
N GLY A 111 -2.89 -14.70 -2.94
CA GLY A 111 -2.00 -14.67 -4.11
C GLY A 111 -0.86 -13.64 -4.07
N LEU A 112 -0.65 -12.95 -2.95
CA LEU A 112 0.40 -11.95 -2.81
C LEU A 112 1.82 -12.50 -3.06
N GLU A 113 2.07 -13.76 -2.73
CA GLU A 113 3.37 -14.40 -2.98
C GLU A 113 3.70 -14.43 -4.47
N GLU A 114 2.74 -14.88 -5.29
CA GLU A 114 2.90 -14.91 -6.75
C GLU A 114 3.02 -13.50 -7.31
N ALA A 115 2.18 -12.56 -6.85
CA ALA A 115 2.25 -11.16 -7.27
C ALA A 115 3.62 -10.55 -6.97
N THR A 116 4.17 -10.78 -5.77
CA THR A 116 5.47 -10.28 -5.31
C THR A 116 6.61 -10.70 -6.24
N VAL A 117 6.63 -11.97 -6.68
CA VAL A 117 7.65 -12.46 -7.62
C VAL A 117 7.43 -11.87 -9.02
N ASN A 118 6.18 -11.84 -9.48
CA ASN A 118 5.84 -11.37 -10.82
C ASN A 118 6.18 -9.88 -11.05
N ILE A 119 6.22 -9.05 -9.99
CA ILE A 119 6.63 -7.64 -10.12
C ILE A 119 8.09 -7.50 -10.62
N PHE A 120 8.95 -8.44 -10.24
CA PHE A 120 10.32 -8.50 -10.73
C PHE A 120 10.45 -9.24 -12.06
N GLY A 121 9.38 -9.87 -12.55
CA GLY A 121 9.34 -10.68 -13.76
C GLY A 121 9.28 -12.18 -13.45
N ASP A 122 10.29 -12.68 -12.73
CA ASP A 122 10.34 -14.03 -12.18
C ASP A 122 11.36 -14.10 -11.02
N GLU A 123 11.58 -15.29 -10.47
CA GLU A 123 12.52 -15.49 -9.36
C GLU A 123 13.99 -15.23 -9.74
N ASN A 124 14.38 -15.46 -11.01
CA ASN A 124 15.74 -15.14 -11.45
C ASN A 124 15.93 -13.62 -11.51
N CYS A 125 14.96 -12.89 -12.07
CA CYS A 125 14.99 -11.44 -12.12
C CYS A 125 14.92 -10.81 -10.71
N ARG A 126 14.15 -11.41 -9.79
CA ARG A 126 14.15 -11.03 -8.37
C ARG A 126 15.53 -11.22 -7.73
N GLN A 127 16.19 -12.34 -8.00
CA GLN A 127 17.55 -12.59 -7.49
C GLN A 127 18.58 -11.63 -8.12
N ASP A 128 18.44 -11.31 -9.40
CA ASP A 128 19.26 -10.28 -10.05
C ASP A 128 19.03 -8.91 -9.42
N TRP A 129 17.79 -8.55 -9.08
CA TRP A 129 17.49 -7.32 -8.36
C TRP A 129 18.21 -7.26 -7.02
N LEU A 130 18.15 -8.34 -6.22
CA LEU A 130 18.87 -8.47 -4.95
C LEU A 130 20.38 -8.29 -5.09
N ASN A 131 20.96 -8.80 -6.18
CA ASN A 131 22.40 -8.67 -6.44
C ASN A 131 22.83 -7.21 -6.68
N HIS A 132 21.94 -6.39 -7.26
CA HIS A 132 22.19 -4.97 -7.51
C HIS A 132 21.76 -4.05 -6.35
N HIS A 133 20.84 -4.51 -5.49
CA HIS A 133 20.28 -3.76 -4.37
C HIS A 133 20.44 -4.54 -3.06
N PRO A 134 21.60 -4.46 -2.39
CA PRO A 134 21.77 -5.05 -1.07
C PRO A 134 20.74 -4.48 -0.08
N ASN A 135 20.13 -5.33 0.74
CA ASN A 135 19.05 -4.99 1.68
C ASN A 135 17.72 -4.57 1.03
N SER A 136 17.48 -5.04 -0.19
CA SER A 136 16.27 -4.74 -0.96
C SER A 136 15.01 -5.43 -0.45
N CYS A 137 13.85 -4.84 -0.75
CA CYS A 137 12.54 -5.47 -0.61
C CYS A 137 12.32 -6.69 -1.54
N ALA A 138 13.25 -7.01 -2.43
CA ALA A 138 13.29 -8.29 -3.13
C ALA A 138 13.69 -9.45 -2.20
N ALA A 139 14.16 -9.19 -0.97
CA ALA A 139 14.52 -10.24 -0.01
C ALA A 139 13.29 -11.00 0.51
N ALA A 140 13.53 -12.10 1.24
CA ALA A 140 12.47 -12.79 1.97
C ALA A 140 11.86 -11.87 3.05
N GLY A 141 10.59 -12.11 3.39
CA GLY A 141 9.85 -11.33 4.39
C GLY A 141 9.17 -10.06 3.84
N TRP A 142 9.45 -9.67 2.60
CA TRP A 142 8.81 -8.56 1.93
C TRP A 142 7.70 -9.02 0.99
N VAL A 143 6.60 -8.27 0.97
CA VAL A 143 5.42 -8.59 0.16
C VAL A 143 4.95 -7.37 -0.60
N CYS A 144 4.78 -7.51 -1.90
CA CYS A 144 4.12 -6.50 -2.72
C CYS A 144 2.61 -6.66 -2.57
N CYS A 145 1.96 -5.70 -1.92
CA CYS A 145 0.51 -5.72 -1.74
C CYS A 145 -0.19 -4.46 -2.26
N MET A 146 0.55 -3.47 -2.75
CA MET A 146 -0.03 -2.22 -3.22
C MET A 146 0.67 -1.70 -4.48
N ALA A 147 -0.04 -0.85 -5.23
CA ALA A 147 0.51 -0.14 -6.38
C ALA A 147 -0.18 1.22 -6.62
N PHE A 148 0.58 2.17 -7.14
CA PHE A 148 0.07 3.41 -7.72
C PHE A 148 -0.17 3.32 -9.23
N SER A 149 0.58 2.43 -9.91
CA SER A 149 0.45 2.15 -11.34
C SER A 149 1.03 0.79 -11.71
N GLU A 150 0.96 0.40 -12.98
CA GLU A 150 1.53 -0.86 -13.50
C GLU A 150 3.07 -1.00 -13.37
N PHE A 151 3.77 0.08 -13.02
CA PHE A 151 5.22 0.08 -12.81
C PHE A 151 5.64 0.60 -11.44
N ASP A 152 4.67 0.91 -10.57
CA ASP A 152 4.90 1.70 -9.37
C ASP A 152 4.25 1.01 -8.17
N PHE A 153 5.08 0.29 -7.41
CA PHE A 153 4.68 -0.74 -6.46
C PHE A 153 5.12 -0.39 -5.04
N LEU A 154 4.34 -0.80 -4.04
CA LEU A 154 4.74 -0.71 -2.65
C LEU A 154 4.83 -2.10 -2.03
N PHE A 155 5.95 -2.34 -1.37
CA PHE A 155 6.26 -3.55 -0.63
C PHE A 155 6.17 -3.26 0.87
N VAL A 156 5.71 -4.22 1.66
CA VAL A 156 5.68 -4.13 3.11
C VAL A 156 6.49 -5.28 3.70
N CYS A 157 7.34 -4.98 4.68
CA CYS A 157 8.04 -6.00 5.44
C CYS A 157 7.09 -6.65 6.46
N LEU A 158 6.84 -7.95 6.31
CA LEU A 158 6.02 -8.77 7.20
C LEU A 158 6.85 -9.65 8.14
N GLU A 159 8.19 -9.59 8.05
CA GLU A 159 9.07 -10.34 8.93
C GLU A 159 9.06 -9.75 10.34
N ALA A 160 8.33 -10.39 11.26
CA ALA A 160 8.09 -9.88 12.62
C ALA A 160 9.36 -9.65 13.45
N CYS A 161 10.43 -10.37 13.14
CA CYS A 161 11.73 -10.23 13.81
C CYS A 161 12.65 -9.21 13.14
N SER A 162 12.24 -8.61 12.03
CA SER A 162 12.99 -7.54 11.39
C SER A 162 12.77 -6.23 12.14
N ASP A 163 13.84 -5.46 12.29
CA ASP A 163 13.81 -4.04 12.65
C ASP A 163 13.01 -3.18 11.66
N ARG A 164 12.77 -3.69 10.46
CA ARG A 164 11.98 -3.07 9.39
C ARG A 164 10.53 -3.54 9.36
N PHE A 165 10.04 -4.28 10.36
CA PHE A 165 8.67 -4.78 10.37
C PHE A 165 7.65 -3.65 10.20
N GLY A 166 6.79 -3.77 9.18
CA GLY A 166 5.81 -2.74 8.82
C GLY A 166 6.35 -1.54 8.04
N GLU A 167 7.65 -1.52 7.70
CA GLU A 167 8.21 -0.57 6.76
C GLU A 167 7.66 -0.81 5.36
N VAL A 168 7.44 0.28 4.65
CA VAL A 168 6.99 0.37 3.26
C VAL A 168 8.16 0.78 2.39
N VAL A 169 8.38 0.04 1.31
CA VAL A 169 9.38 0.33 0.27
C VAL A 169 8.67 0.55 -1.06
N HIS A 170 9.08 1.58 -1.78
CA HIS A 170 8.59 1.91 -3.10
C HIS A 170 9.53 1.38 -4.17
N VAL A 171 8.98 0.68 -5.15
CA VAL A 171 9.71 0.13 -6.30
C VAL A 171 9.14 0.68 -7.59
N VAL A 172 10.01 1.22 -8.44
CA VAL A 172 9.71 1.57 -9.83
C VAL A 172 10.44 0.58 -10.73
N ASN A 173 9.79 -0.53 -11.05
CA ASN A 173 10.47 -1.70 -11.60
C ASN A 173 11.10 -1.46 -12.97
N ASN A 174 10.45 -0.67 -13.83
CA ASN A 174 10.96 -0.30 -15.16
C ASN A 174 12.12 0.72 -15.13
N CYS A 175 12.36 1.35 -13.98
CA CYS A 175 13.49 2.27 -13.77
C CYS A 175 14.62 1.64 -12.94
N GLY A 176 14.42 0.44 -12.39
CA GLY A 176 15.39 -0.17 -11.48
C GLY A 176 15.55 0.64 -10.19
N GLU A 177 14.51 1.35 -9.74
CA GLU A 177 14.57 2.20 -8.55
C GLU A 177 13.87 1.54 -7.37
N GLU A 178 14.49 1.65 -6.20
CA GLU A 178 13.94 1.22 -4.90
C GLU A 178 14.25 2.27 -3.84
N ARG A 179 13.26 2.62 -3.01
CA ARG A 179 13.43 3.60 -1.93
C ARG A 179 12.62 3.21 -0.70
N SER A 180 13.23 3.32 0.48
CA SER A 180 12.46 3.31 1.73
C SER A 180 11.58 4.55 1.81
N VAL A 181 10.37 4.36 2.31
CA VAL A 181 9.30 5.34 2.20
C VAL A 181 8.87 5.79 3.58
N CYS A 182 8.25 4.89 4.34
CA CYS A 182 7.63 5.16 5.64
C CYS A 182 7.23 3.85 6.30
N THR A 183 6.51 3.91 7.41
CA THR A 183 5.74 2.79 7.97
C THR A 183 4.35 2.70 7.37
N MET A 184 3.69 1.53 7.49
CA MET A 184 2.32 1.36 7.00
C MET A 184 1.32 2.34 7.65
N THR A 185 1.50 2.68 8.92
CA THR A 185 0.64 3.66 9.62
C THR A 185 0.79 5.06 9.05
N GLU A 186 2.03 5.49 8.79
CA GLU A 186 2.31 6.79 8.15
C GLU A 186 1.74 6.84 6.73
N LEU A 187 1.85 5.77 5.96
CA LEU A 187 1.23 5.69 4.63
C LEU A 187 -0.29 5.95 4.70
N LEU A 188 -1.00 5.33 5.65
CA LEU A 188 -2.43 5.58 5.83
C LEU A 188 -2.71 7.05 6.18
N ALA A 189 -1.90 7.65 7.05
CA ALA A 189 -2.04 9.07 7.40
C ALA A 189 -1.85 9.99 6.18
N HIS A 190 -0.87 9.71 5.33
CA HIS A 190 -0.65 10.46 4.09
C HIS A 190 -1.79 10.27 3.10
N LEU A 191 -2.32 9.05 2.96
CA LEU A 191 -3.50 8.80 2.11
C LEU A 191 -4.72 9.58 2.60
N VAL A 192 -4.95 9.63 3.91
CA VAL A 192 -6.04 10.40 4.53
C VAL A 192 -5.88 11.88 4.21
N ALA A 193 -4.70 12.45 4.47
CA ALA A 193 -4.43 13.86 4.18
C ALA A 193 -4.68 14.16 2.70
N PHE A 194 -4.18 13.31 1.80
CA PHE A 194 -4.37 13.47 0.37
C PHE A 194 -5.85 13.46 -0.06
N VAL A 195 -6.65 12.50 0.38
CA VAL A 195 -8.07 12.42 -0.06
C VAL A 195 -8.90 13.58 0.51
N GLU A 196 -8.58 14.05 1.71
CA GLU A 196 -9.27 15.17 2.34
C GLU A 196 -8.87 16.53 1.76
N GLU A 197 -7.59 16.72 1.42
CA GLU A 197 -7.10 17.89 0.69
C GLU A 197 -7.73 17.96 -0.71
N GLY A 198 -7.75 16.83 -1.44
CA GLY A 198 -8.39 16.73 -2.74
C GLY A 198 -9.87 17.08 -2.69
N ALA A 199 -10.61 16.54 -1.71
CA ALA A 199 -12.02 16.86 -1.50
C ALA A 199 -12.25 18.34 -1.17
N THR A 200 -11.31 18.99 -0.48
CA THR A 200 -11.39 20.41 -0.16
C THR A 200 -11.16 21.28 -1.41
N ALA A 201 -10.13 20.97 -2.20
CA ALA A 201 -9.81 21.70 -3.42
C ALA A 201 -10.93 21.61 -4.47
N GLU A 202 -11.48 20.42 -4.70
CA GLU A 202 -12.63 20.22 -5.61
C GLU A 202 -13.83 21.05 -5.17
N ARG A 203 -14.12 21.06 -3.86
CA ARG A 203 -15.21 21.86 -3.29
C ARG A 203 -14.99 23.36 -3.51
N GLU A 204 -13.76 23.85 -3.37
CA GLU A 204 -13.43 25.25 -3.61
C GLU A 204 -13.56 25.64 -5.09
N GLU A 205 -13.14 24.77 -6.02
CA GLU A 205 -13.33 24.98 -7.46
C GLU A 205 -14.83 25.04 -7.81
N VAL A 206 -15.63 24.10 -7.33
CA VAL A 206 -17.10 24.10 -7.51
C VAL A 206 -17.72 25.40 -6.97
N TYR A 207 -17.30 25.86 -5.78
CA TYR A 207 -17.80 27.12 -5.23
C TYR A 207 -17.32 28.35 -5.99
N ALA A 208 -16.10 28.34 -6.55
CA ALA A 208 -15.57 29.43 -7.37
C ALA A 208 -16.34 29.52 -8.70
N GLU A 209 -16.65 28.38 -9.33
CA GLU A 209 -17.46 28.31 -10.54
C GLU A 209 -18.90 28.77 -10.29
N MET A 210 -19.54 28.33 -9.20
CA MET A 210 -20.87 28.83 -8.80
C MET A 210 -20.89 30.35 -8.60
N ARG A 211 -19.82 30.93 -8.03
CA ARG A 211 -19.69 32.40 -7.87
C ARG A 211 -19.48 33.12 -9.19
N SER A 212 -18.89 32.46 -10.18
CA SER A 212 -18.59 33.07 -11.49
C SER A 212 -19.82 33.24 -12.38
N GLY A 213 -20.96 32.63 -12.03
CA GLY A 213 -22.22 32.77 -12.76
C GLY A 213 -22.21 32.15 -14.16
N VAL A 214 -21.27 31.24 -14.44
CA VAL A 214 -21.21 30.52 -15.71
C VAL A 214 -22.33 29.48 -15.74
N GLU A 215 -23.47 29.84 -16.32
CA GLU A 215 -24.58 28.94 -16.64
C GLU A 215 -24.17 28.00 -17.78
N GLY A 216 -23.40 26.96 -17.47
CA GLY A 216 -22.83 26.06 -18.48
C GLY A 216 -22.52 24.68 -17.93
N TRP A 217 -23.50 24.01 -17.32
CA TRP A 217 -23.37 22.62 -16.88
C TRP A 217 -23.27 21.67 -18.09
N GLN A 218 -22.06 21.43 -18.60
CA GLN A 218 -21.80 20.31 -19.52
C GLN A 218 -20.50 19.53 -19.24
N THR A 219 -19.67 19.95 -18.30
CA THR A 219 -18.58 19.12 -17.79
C THR A 219 -19.02 18.51 -16.47
N GLY A 220 -19.35 17.22 -16.47
CA GLY A 220 -19.52 16.49 -15.21
C GLY A 220 -18.23 16.52 -14.37
N PRO A 221 -18.25 16.04 -13.12
CA PRO A 221 -17.13 16.09 -12.16
C PRO A 221 -15.82 15.38 -12.62
N ALA A 222 -15.81 14.84 -13.84
CA ALA A 222 -14.85 13.87 -14.36
C ALA A 222 -13.42 14.38 -14.63
N LEU A 223 -13.05 15.61 -14.24
CA LEU A 223 -11.71 16.17 -14.51
C LEU A 223 -10.81 16.23 -13.27
N GLY A 224 -11.34 15.95 -12.09
CA GLY A 224 -10.58 16.08 -10.84
C GLY A 224 -9.43 15.10 -10.70
N LEU A 225 -9.48 13.89 -11.28
CA LEU A 225 -8.67 12.74 -10.85
C LEU A 225 -7.50 12.30 -11.77
N SER A 226 -7.21 13.02 -12.87
CA SER A 226 -6.03 12.73 -13.71
C SER A 226 -4.71 13.43 -13.26
N ARG A 227 -4.80 14.63 -12.67
CA ARG A 227 -3.68 15.30 -11.95
C ARG A 227 -3.32 14.67 -10.59
N PRO A 228 -4.28 14.15 -9.82
CA PRO A 228 -4.08 13.62 -8.48
C PRO A 228 -3.22 12.38 -8.36
N LEU A 229 -2.92 11.59 -9.40
CA LEU A 229 -2.03 10.43 -9.20
C LEU A 229 -0.57 10.82 -9.16
N ARG A 230 -0.15 11.73 -10.04
CA ARG A 230 1.19 12.32 -9.96
C ARG A 230 1.33 13.17 -8.69
N ALA A 231 0.25 13.85 -8.26
CA ALA A 231 0.23 14.61 -7.01
C ALA A 231 0.07 13.75 -5.75
N LEU A 232 -0.56 12.57 -5.82
CA LEU A 232 -0.64 11.58 -4.75
C LEU A 232 0.73 10.97 -4.57
N ARG A 233 1.31 10.47 -5.67
CA ARG A 233 2.66 9.95 -5.69
C ARG A 233 3.66 11.00 -5.22
N ALA A 234 3.62 12.22 -5.76
CA ALA A 234 4.49 13.29 -5.31
C ALA A 234 4.19 13.71 -3.88
N GLY A 235 2.93 13.81 -3.46
CA GLY A 235 2.53 14.23 -2.11
C GLY A 235 2.96 13.20 -1.06
N VAL A 236 2.71 11.92 -1.32
CA VAL A 236 3.20 10.79 -0.51
C VAL A 236 4.73 10.83 -0.48
N LEU A 237 5.40 10.78 -1.63
CA LEU A 237 6.87 10.74 -1.68
C LEU A 237 7.55 12.01 -1.12
N THR A 238 6.97 13.21 -1.31
CA THR A 238 7.49 14.48 -0.79
C THR A 238 7.22 14.62 0.71
N ALA A 239 6.05 14.23 1.20
CA ALA A 239 5.76 14.25 2.63
C ALA A 239 6.65 13.26 3.41
N MET A 240 7.16 12.24 2.72
CA MET A 240 8.08 11.24 3.27
C MET A 240 9.56 11.64 3.19
N HIS A 241 9.89 12.62 2.34
CA HIS A 241 11.25 13.15 2.18
C HIS A 241 11.23 14.68 2.07
N PRO A 242 10.93 15.41 3.16
CA PRO A 242 11.08 16.86 3.17
C PRO A 242 12.58 17.22 3.09
N GLU A 243 12.96 17.96 2.04
CA GLU A 243 14.33 18.51 1.89
C GLU A 243 14.78 19.39 3.07
#